data_AF-A0A2V9QFL3-F1
#
_entry.id   AF-A0A2V9QFL3-F1
#
_cell.length_a   1.000
_cell.length_b   1.000
_cell.length_c   1.000
_cell.angle_alpha   90.00
_cell.angle_beta   90.00
_cell.angle_gamma   90.00
#
_symmetry.space_group_name_H-M   'P 1'
#
loop_
_entity.id
_entity.type
_entity.pdbx_description
1 polymer ?
#
loop_
_entity_poly.entity_id
_entity_poly.type
_entity_poly.pdbx_seq_one_letter_code
_entity_poly.pdbx_strand_id
1 'polypeptide(L)' 'MYSTLRDYRFNRDIDDIRGSAVYGPGDEKLGKIDDVIFDSNNGQIR' A
#
# COMPACT_ATOMS: atom_id res chain seq x y z
N MET A 1 -14.65 2.37 -8.02
CA MET A 1 -14.07 3.73 -8.27
C MET A 1 -12.70 3.73 -7.62
N TYR A 2 -11.68 4.38 -8.17
CA TYR A 2 -10.37 4.35 -7.53
C TYR A 2 -10.32 5.28 -6.31
N SER A 3 -9.75 4.79 -5.21
CA SER A 3 -9.63 5.49 -3.93
C SER A 3 -8.29 5.16 -3.29
N THR A 4 -7.92 5.94 -2.26
CA THR A 4 -6.71 5.69 -1.45
C THR A 4 -7.06 5.50 0.02
N LEU A 5 -6.12 4.97 0.82
CA LEU A 5 -6.38 4.66 2.22
C LEU A 5 -6.28 5.89 3.12
N ARG A 6 -5.45 6.89 2.79
CA ARG A 6 -5.28 8.12 3.57
C ARG A 6 -5.03 7.81 5.07
N ASP A 7 -5.87 8.33 5.95
CA ASP A 7 -5.74 8.15 7.41
C ASP A 7 -6.43 6.89 7.94
N TYR A 8 -6.96 6.03 7.07
CA TYR A 8 -7.55 4.76 7.48
C TYR A 8 -6.52 3.92 8.24
N ARG A 9 -6.94 3.27 9.33
CA ARG A 9 -6.09 2.38 10.12
C ARG A 9 -6.70 1.00 10.15
N PHE A 10 -5.93 0.01 9.72
CA PHE A 10 -6.33 -1.38 9.84
C PHE A 10 -6.33 -1.82 11.32
N ASN A 11 -7.10 -2.86 11.59
CA ASN A 11 -7.01 -3.58 12.86
C ASN A 11 -5.63 -4.25 12.97
N ARG A 12 -5.20 -4.58 14.20
CA ARG A 12 -3.86 -5.12 14.49
C ARG A 12 -3.53 -6.45 13.81
N ASP A 13 -4.54 -7.11 13.25
CA ASP A 13 -4.46 -8.45 12.68
C ASP A 13 -4.25 -8.42 11.15
N ILE A 14 -4.20 -7.21 10.57
CA ILE A 14 -4.00 -6.97 9.15
C ILE A 14 -2.74 -6.14 8.95
N ASP A 15 -1.83 -6.65 8.14
CA ASP A 15 -0.60 -5.95 7.80
C ASP A 15 -0.89 -4.76 6.88
N ASP A 16 -0.48 -3.57 7.34
CA ASP A 16 -0.48 -2.36 6.53
C ASP A 16 0.85 -2.26 5.78
N ILE A 17 0.78 -2.38 4.45
CA ILE A 17 1.99 -2.34 3.61
C ILE A 17 2.58 -0.92 3.49
N ARG A 18 1.84 0.14 3.87
CA ARG A 18 2.35 1.51 3.81
C ARG A 18 3.54 1.69 4.74
N GLY A 19 4.54 2.42 4.27
CA GLY A 19 5.84 2.57 4.92
C GLY A 19 6.84 1.45 4.65
N SER A 20 6.41 0.32 4.05
CA SER A 20 7.31 -0.75 3.62
C SER A 20 8.30 -0.27 2.58
N ALA A 21 9.54 -0.77 2.64
CA ALA A 21 10.57 -0.44 1.68
C ALA A 21 10.34 -1.14 0.34
N VAL A 22 10.54 -0.41 -0.75
CA VAL A 22 10.49 -0.95 -2.12
C VAL A 22 11.91 -1.18 -2.61
N TYR A 23 12.17 -2.37 -3.12
CA TYR A 23 13.48 -2.77 -3.63
C TYR A 23 13.41 -3.10 -5.12
N GLY A 24 14.44 -2.66 -5.86
CA GLY A 24 14.61 -2.99 -7.27
C GLY A 24 15.20 -4.40 -7.47
N PRO A 25 15.36 -4.87 -8.72
CA PRO A 25 15.85 -6.21 -9.02
C PRO A 25 17.26 -6.56 -8.47
N GLY A 26 18.05 -5.55 -8.08
CA GLY A 26 19.39 -5.71 -7.50
C GLY A 26 19.48 -5.43 -6.00
N ASP A 27 18.36 -5.51 -5.26
CA ASP A 27 18.26 -5.16 -3.83
C ASP A 27 18.58 -3.68 -3.52
N GLU A 28 18.50 -2.82 -4.53
CA GLU A 28 18.56 -1.37 -4.36
C GLU A 28 17.28 -0.88 -3.70
N LYS A 29 17.40 -0.13 -2.61
CA LYS A 29 16.25 0.54 -1.99
C LYS A 29 15.80 1.73 -2.82
N LEU A 30 14.65 1.58 -3.49
CA LEU A 30 14.05 2.61 -4.35
C LEU A 30 13.21 3.62 -3.57
N GLY A 31 12.67 3.23 -2.42
CA GLY A 31 11.83 4.12 -1.62
C GLY A 31 10.97 3.39 -0.59
N LYS A 32 9.82 3.98 -0.28
CA LYS A 32 8.77 3.40 0.58
C LYS A 32 7.40 3.54 -0.09
N ILE A 33 6.49 2.64 0.24
CA ILE A 33 5.07 2.78 -0.14
C ILE A 33 4.47 3.93 0.67
N ASP A 34 3.91 4.93 0.00
CA ASP A 34 3.25 6.07 0.65
C ASP A 34 1.76 5.76 0.90
N ASP A 35 1.02 5.44 -0.15
CA ASP A 35 -0.39 5.04 -0.08
C ASP A 35 -0.71 3.96 -1.15
N VAL A 36 -1.89 3.36 -1.04
CA VAL A 36 -2.39 2.32 -1.97
C VAL A 36 -3.57 2.88 -2.75
N ILE A 37 -3.57 2.69 -4.07
CA ILE A 37 -4.75 2.92 -4.90
C ILE A 37 -5.48 1.59 -5.08
N PHE A 38 -6.78 1.58 -4.79
CA PHE A 38 -7.61 0.39 -4.93
C PHE A 38 -8.98 0.72 -5.52
N ASP A 39 -9.64 -0.27 -6.13
CA ASP A 39 -11.03 -0.14 -6.53
C ASP A 39 -11.93 -0.27 -5.29
N SER A 40 -12.59 0.83 -4.93
CA SER A 40 -13.51 0.90 -3.79
C SER A 40 -14.73 0.00 -3.90
N ASN A 41 -15.00 -0.58 -5.08
CA ASN A 41 -16.12 -1.49 -5.29
C ASN A 41 -15.81 -2.92 -4.84
N ASN A 42 -14.57 -3.38 -4.99
CA ASN A 42 -14.19 -4.79 -4.78
C ASN A 42 -12.90 -4.99 -3.98
N GLY A 43 -12.20 -3.91 -3.60
CA GLY A 43 -10.97 -3.97 -2.82
C GLY A 43 -9.72 -4.39 -3.60
N GLN A 44 -9.80 -4.56 -4.93
CA GLN A 44 -8.63 -4.93 -5.72
C GLN A 44 -7.66 -3.76 -5.87
N ILE A 45 -6.38 -4.02 -5.64
CA ILE A 45 -5.28 -3.09 -5.90
C ILE A 45 -5.07 -2.99 -7.42
N ARG A 46 -4.76 -1.79 -7.92
CA ARG A 46 -4.47 -1.56 -9.34
C ARG A 46 -3.15 -0.85 -9.57
#